data_AF-A0A9E2ZFE8-F1
#
_entry.id   AF-A0A9E2ZFE8-F1
#
_cell.length_a   1.000
_cell.length_b   1.000
_cell.length_c   1.000
_cell.angle_alpha   90.00
_cell.angle_beta   90.00
_cell.angle_gamma   90.00
#
_symmetry.space_group_name_H-M   'P 1'
#
loop_
_entity.id
_entity.type
_entity.pdbx_description
1 polymer ?
#
loop_
_entity_poly.entity_id
_entity_poly.type
_entity_poly.pdbx_seq_one_letter_code
_entity_poly.pdbx_strand_id
1 'polypeptide(L)'
;GDERFITTAARRPAREQVLARAAQAEPRLEIHRGVSAEGLITRPYNGAPHVTGVRIDSGGELTADLVIDAMGRRSRLPQWLSEAGGQPVQEEVEEAGFIYYTRFFRSPNGATPQPRGPLLAHVGTFSLVTLPGDNGTWSVTVFISTGDRPLKRLREPDRWTSVVAACPLQAHWLEGEPITEIIAMSGAMDRYRRLSVDGKPVATGIAPLADAWACTNPVLGRGMTLGLLHAQHLRDAVRAHLEDPHEFAEVWDQVTEAEVTPWFRETVAESRTRLREVDALRKGTEPAQPSGPGDELRAALLAAMPHDPDLFRAFLESRCCITPLRETLARPDLVQRILELARARERLPIPGPNRDRLLALLN
;
A
#
# COMPACT_ATOMS: atom_id res chain seq x y z
N GLY A 1 -24.61 8.97 4.08
CA GLY A 1 -23.74 9.59 3.06
C GLY A 1 -22.29 9.24 3.33
N ASP A 2 -21.72 9.82 4.39
CA ASP A 2 -20.29 9.66 4.73
C ASP A 2 -19.93 8.30 5.35
N GLU A 3 -20.93 7.46 5.64
CA GLU A 3 -20.74 6.06 6.08
C GLU A 3 -19.88 5.24 5.12
N ARG A 4 -19.86 5.59 3.82
CA ARG A 4 -19.01 4.94 2.83
C ARG A 4 -17.51 5.13 3.06
N PHE A 5 -17.10 6.09 3.90
CA PHE A 5 -15.71 6.35 4.27
C PHE A 5 -15.30 5.69 5.60
N ILE A 6 -16.20 4.93 6.22
CA ILE A 6 -15.89 4.20 7.45
C ILE A 6 -14.86 3.12 7.12
N THR A 7 -13.75 3.14 7.86
CA THR A 7 -12.68 2.13 7.76
C THR A 7 -12.49 1.44 9.08
N THR A 8 -12.02 0.19 9.03
CA THR A 8 -11.67 -0.59 10.22
C THR A 8 -10.16 -0.74 10.31
N ALA A 9 -9.59 -0.26 11.42
CA ALA A 9 -8.20 -0.44 11.75
C ALA A 9 -8.04 -1.44 12.89
N ALA A 10 -7.06 -2.32 12.77
CA ALA A 10 -6.71 -3.31 13.77
C ALA A 10 -5.28 -3.79 13.53
N ARG A 11 -4.64 -4.35 14.55
CA ARG A 11 -3.36 -5.04 14.39
C ARG A 11 -3.56 -6.23 13.46
N ARG A 12 -2.61 -6.43 12.55
CA ARG A 12 -2.67 -7.47 11.51
C ARG A 12 -2.97 -8.88 12.06
N PRO A 13 -2.35 -9.35 13.17
CA PRO A 13 -2.67 -10.66 13.73
C PRO A 13 -4.14 -10.82 14.14
N ALA A 14 -4.77 -9.77 14.70
CA ALA A 14 -6.17 -9.82 15.10
C ALA A 14 -7.09 -9.94 13.87
N ARG A 15 -6.83 -9.13 12.83
CA ARG A 15 -7.58 -9.20 11.56
C ARG A 15 -7.42 -10.54 10.85
N GLU A 16 -6.19 -11.03 10.73
CA GLU A 16 -5.90 -12.29 10.06
C GLU A 16 -6.48 -13.48 10.83
N GLN A 17 -6.53 -13.42 12.17
CA GLN A 17 -7.21 -14.45 12.96
C GLN A 17 -8.71 -14.49 12.69
N VAL A 18 -9.37 -13.33 12.56
CA VAL A 18 -10.81 -13.27 12.20
C VAL A 18 -11.03 -13.86 10.81
N LEU A 19 -10.21 -13.48 9.82
CA LEU A 19 -10.29 -14.05 8.47
C LEU A 19 -10.02 -15.56 8.46
N ALA A 20 -9.03 -16.03 9.21
CA ALA A 20 -8.70 -17.45 9.30
C ALA A 20 -9.85 -18.26 9.92
N ARG A 21 -10.56 -17.72 10.92
CA ARG A 21 -11.74 -18.35 11.50
C ARG A 21 -12.92 -18.37 10.53
N ALA A 22 -13.15 -17.27 9.82
CA ALA A 22 -14.19 -17.20 8.78
C ALA A 22 -13.92 -18.23 7.68
N ALA A 23 -12.67 -18.35 7.22
CA ALA A 23 -12.24 -19.34 6.25
C ALA A 23 -12.46 -20.78 6.77
N GLN A 24 -12.10 -21.07 8.03
CA GLN A 24 -12.33 -22.39 8.65
C GLN A 24 -13.81 -22.76 8.78
N ALA A 25 -14.69 -21.77 8.86
CA ALA A 25 -16.13 -21.98 8.98
C ALA A 25 -16.83 -22.13 7.62
N GLU A 26 -16.16 -21.83 6.50
CA GLU A 26 -16.74 -21.97 5.16
C GLU A 26 -16.74 -23.45 4.72
N PRO A 27 -17.90 -24.10 4.55
CA PRO A 27 -17.96 -25.55 4.31
C PRO A 27 -17.33 -26.02 2.99
N ARG A 28 -17.17 -25.11 2.02
CA ARG A 28 -16.60 -25.40 0.70
C ARG A 28 -15.10 -25.09 0.61
N LEU A 29 -14.48 -24.68 1.70
CA LEU A 29 -13.06 -24.37 1.75
C LEU A 29 -12.31 -25.43 2.55
N GLU A 30 -11.47 -26.20 1.87
CA GLU A 30 -10.50 -27.08 2.52
C GLU A 30 -9.23 -26.29 2.84
N ILE A 31 -8.73 -26.40 4.08
CA ILE A 31 -7.54 -25.67 4.53
C ILE A 31 -6.48 -26.66 4.99
N HIS A 32 -5.41 -26.77 4.21
CA HIS A 32 -4.21 -27.52 4.58
C HIS A 32 -3.24 -26.60 5.33
N ARG A 33 -3.02 -26.85 6.62
CA ARG A 33 -2.06 -26.09 7.44
C ARG A 33 -0.72 -26.82 7.52
N GLY A 34 0.36 -26.05 7.54
CA GLY A 34 1.71 -26.61 7.58
C GLY A 34 2.12 -27.32 6.29
N VAL A 35 1.46 -26.99 5.18
CA VAL A 35 1.76 -27.48 3.84
C VAL A 35 2.24 -26.31 2.99
N SER A 36 3.40 -26.45 2.37
CA SER A 36 4.00 -25.42 1.52
C SER A 36 4.00 -25.86 0.06
N ALA A 37 3.57 -24.99 -0.85
CA ALA A 37 3.77 -25.21 -2.28
C ALA A 37 5.24 -24.94 -2.65
N GLU A 38 5.86 -25.85 -3.40
CA GLU A 38 7.29 -25.79 -3.77
C GLU A 38 7.54 -25.66 -5.27
N GLY A 39 6.51 -25.87 -6.09
CA GLY A 39 6.58 -25.68 -7.53
C GLY A 39 5.26 -25.96 -8.24
N LEU A 40 5.23 -25.68 -9.54
CA LEU A 40 4.06 -25.86 -10.39
C LEU A 40 4.07 -27.23 -11.07
N ILE A 41 2.88 -27.80 -11.26
CA ILE A 41 2.63 -28.93 -12.16
C ILE A 41 2.09 -28.34 -13.45
N THR A 42 2.71 -28.67 -14.58
CA THR A 42 2.38 -28.05 -15.87
C THR A 42 2.35 -29.04 -17.01
N ARG A 43 1.54 -28.73 -18.03
CA ARG A 43 1.56 -29.38 -19.35
C ARG A 43 1.65 -28.34 -20.46
N PRO A 44 2.14 -28.69 -21.67
CA PRO A 44 2.11 -27.77 -22.81
C PRO A 44 0.68 -27.40 -23.22
N TYR A 45 0.45 -26.12 -23.55
CA TYR A 45 -0.80 -25.61 -24.09
C TYR A 45 -0.54 -24.35 -24.92
N ASN A 46 -0.89 -24.36 -26.21
CA ASN A 46 -0.71 -23.22 -27.12
C ASN A 46 0.72 -22.60 -27.12
N GLY A 47 1.74 -23.43 -26.92
CA GLY A 47 3.15 -22.98 -26.89
C GLY A 47 3.61 -22.35 -25.56
N ALA A 48 2.78 -22.38 -24.52
CA ALA A 48 3.08 -21.94 -23.16
C ALA A 48 2.77 -23.07 -22.14
N PRO A 49 3.30 -23.00 -20.91
CA PRO A 49 2.87 -23.90 -19.85
C PRO A 49 1.43 -23.60 -19.40
N HIS A 50 0.64 -24.64 -19.24
CA HIS A 50 -0.64 -24.62 -18.55
C HIS A 50 -0.49 -25.29 -17.19
N VAL A 51 -0.73 -24.52 -16.13
CA VAL A 51 -0.63 -24.96 -14.74
C VAL A 51 -1.87 -25.77 -14.39
N THR A 52 -1.66 -26.96 -13.82
CA THR A 52 -2.72 -27.91 -13.43
C THR A 52 -2.66 -28.30 -11.96
N GLY A 53 -1.84 -27.60 -11.16
CA GLY A 53 -1.62 -27.92 -9.76
C GLY A 53 -0.28 -27.47 -9.21
N VAL A 54 0.01 -27.90 -7.99
CA VAL A 54 1.26 -27.59 -7.27
C VAL A 54 1.87 -28.85 -6.66
N ARG A 55 3.20 -28.88 -6.59
CA ARG A 55 3.94 -29.82 -5.73
C ARG A 55 4.03 -29.25 -4.33
N ILE A 56 3.89 -30.10 -3.31
CA ILE A 56 3.97 -29.71 -1.90
C ILE A 56 5.20 -30.32 -1.20
N ASP A 57 5.65 -29.67 -0.13
CA ASP A 57 6.84 -30.01 0.67
C ASP A 57 6.88 -31.45 1.22
N SER A 58 5.74 -32.11 1.37
CA SER A 58 5.67 -33.53 1.73
C SER A 58 5.99 -34.49 0.57
N GLY A 59 6.39 -33.98 -0.60
CA GLY A 59 6.58 -34.75 -1.84
C GLY A 59 5.28 -35.13 -2.53
N GLY A 60 4.15 -34.55 -2.11
CA GLY A 60 2.84 -34.78 -2.71
C GLY A 60 2.51 -33.80 -3.85
N GLU A 61 1.37 -34.05 -4.49
CA GLU A 61 0.82 -33.19 -5.55
C GLU A 61 -0.63 -32.84 -5.22
N LEU A 62 -1.01 -31.59 -5.51
CA LEU A 62 -2.39 -31.12 -5.46
C LEU A 62 -2.78 -30.62 -6.85
N THR A 63 -3.74 -31.29 -7.49
CA THR A 63 -4.25 -30.88 -8.81
C THR A 63 -5.37 -29.86 -8.66
N ALA A 64 -5.44 -28.92 -9.61
CA ALA A 64 -6.47 -27.88 -9.63
C ALA A 64 -6.72 -27.42 -11.07
N ASP A 65 -7.95 -26.98 -11.34
CA ASP A 65 -8.31 -26.33 -12.62
C ASP A 65 -7.72 -24.91 -12.72
N LEU A 66 -7.49 -24.27 -11.57
CA LEU A 66 -6.85 -22.97 -11.44
C LEU A 66 -6.01 -22.91 -10.16
N VAL A 67 -4.76 -22.49 -10.29
CA VAL A 67 -3.91 -22.14 -9.15
C VAL A 67 -3.96 -20.63 -8.92
N ILE A 68 -4.13 -20.20 -7.67
CA ILE A 68 -4.09 -18.79 -7.29
C ILE A 68 -2.85 -18.57 -6.44
N ASP A 69 -1.92 -17.72 -6.91
CA ASP A 69 -0.75 -17.35 -6.14
C ASP A 69 -1.07 -16.17 -5.23
N ALA A 70 -1.30 -16.45 -3.96
CA ALA A 70 -1.48 -15.47 -2.89
C ALA A 70 -0.28 -15.43 -1.91
N MET A 71 0.93 -15.84 -2.34
CA MET A 71 2.12 -15.91 -1.48
C MET A 71 2.74 -14.53 -1.16
N GLY A 72 2.14 -13.46 -1.68
CA GLY A 72 2.51 -12.08 -1.41
C GLY A 72 3.83 -11.67 -2.04
N ARG A 73 4.47 -10.62 -1.48
CA ARG A 73 5.60 -9.92 -2.13
C ARG A 73 6.80 -10.81 -2.46
N ARG A 74 6.96 -11.90 -1.71
CA ARG A 74 8.05 -12.89 -1.87
C ARG A 74 7.64 -14.09 -2.73
N SER A 75 6.57 -13.96 -3.51
CA SER A 75 6.14 -14.99 -4.44
C SER A 75 7.31 -15.47 -5.31
N ARG A 76 7.40 -16.79 -5.43
CA ARG A 76 8.36 -17.50 -6.30
C ARG A 76 7.81 -17.74 -7.70
N LEU A 77 6.60 -17.25 -8.00
CA LEU A 77 5.92 -17.55 -9.24
C LEU A 77 6.73 -17.22 -10.51
N PRO A 78 7.45 -16.08 -10.62
CA PRO A 78 8.30 -15.83 -11.79
C PRO A 78 9.37 -16.91 -12.00
N GLN A 79 10.00 -17.37 -10.92
CA GLN A 79 10.98 -18.45 -10.96
C GLN A 79 10.31 -19.75 -11.43
N TRP A 80 9.18 -20.14 -10.83
CA TRP A 80 8.49 -21.38 -11.18
C TRP A 80 7.97 -21.40 -12.61
N LEU A 81 7.49 -20.27 -13.13
CA LEU A 81 7.06 -20.16 -14.52
C LEU A 81 8.23 -20.29 -15.49
N SER A 82 9.37 -19.68 -15.17
CA SER A 82 10.60 -19.86 -15.96
C SER A 82 11.09 -21.31 -15.94
N GLU A 83 11.06 -21.97 -14.79
CA GLU A 83 11.43 -23.40 -14.64
C GLU A 83 10.48 -24.32 -15.40
N ALA A 84 9.21 -23.93 -15.54
CA ALA A 84 8.21 -24.63 -16.35
C ALA A 84 8.31 -24.36 -17.87
N GLY A 85 9.32 -23.61 -18.31
CA GLY A 85 9.52 -23.27 -19.73
C GLY A 85 8.63 -22.12 -20.24
N GLY A 86 7.99 -21.37 -19.34
CA GLY A 86 7.29 -20.13 -19.67
C GLY A 86 8.26 -19.02 -20.06
N GLN A 87 7.77 -18.02 -20.79
CA GLN A 87 8.54 -16.82 -21.07
C GLN A 87 8.86 -16.05 -19.77
N PRO A 88 9.95 -15.26 -19.74
CA PRO A 88 10.23 -14.40 -18.59
C PRO A 88 9.06 -13.46 -18.29
N VAL A 89 8.58 -13.46 -17.05
CA VAL A 89 7.56 -12.52 -16.56
C VAL A 89 8.10 -11.10 -16.64
N GLN A 90 7.28 -10.15 -17.11
CA GLN A 90 7.63 -8.73 -17.04
C GLN A 90 7.63 -8.31 -15.56
N GLU A 91 8.77 -7.86 -15.05
CA GLU A 91 8.91 -7.43 -13.66
C GLU A 91 9.53 -6.02 -13.61
N GLU A 92 8.89 -5.14 -12.84
CA GLU A 92 9.41 -3.82 -12.47
C GLU A 92 9.70 -3.81 -10.97
N VAL A 93 10.88 -3.36 -10.58
CA VAL A 93 11.32 -3.30 -9.18
C VAL A 93 12.01 -1.98 -8.91
N GLU A 94 11.58 -1.27 -7.86
CA GLU A 94 12.19 -0.04 -7.37
C GLU A 94 12.34 -0.09 -5.85
N GLU A 95 13.47 0.39 -5.33
CA GLU A 95 13.62 0.60 -3.89
C GLU A 95 12.85 1.86 -3.48
N ALA A 96 11.94 1.73 -2.51
CA ALA A 96 11.03 2.80 -2.13
C ALA A 96 11.68 4.00 -1.40
N GLY A 97 12.94 3.86 -0.98
CA GLY A 97 13.74 4.97 -0.42
C GLY A 97 13.35 5.42 0.99
N PHE A 98 12.51 4.68 1.72
CA PHE A 98 12.11 5.02 3.09
C PHE A 98 12.49 3.96 4.15
N ILE A 99 12.76 4.42 5.37
CA ILE A 99 12.89 3.60 6.59
C ILE A 99 11.80 4.01 7.57
N TYR A 100 11.14 3.05 8.20
CA TYR A 100 10.03 3.25 9.13
C TYR A 100 10.45 2.84 10.53
N TYR A 101 10.16 3.69 11.52
CA TYR A 101 10.40 3.47 12.94
C TYR A 101 9.07 3.55 13.68
N THR A 102 8.53 2.40 14.04
CA THR A 102 7.19 2.26 14.62
C THR A 102 7.26 1.88 16.08
N ARG A 103 6.40 2.48 16.90
CA ARG A 103 6.14 2.06 18.26
C ARG A 103 4.64 1.87 18.47
N PHE A 104 4.27 0.82 19.17
CA PHE A 104 2.89 0.57 19.56
C PHE A 104 2.65 1.02 20.99
N PHE A 105 1.45 1.51 21.22
CA PHE A 105 0.98 2.02 22.50
C PHE A 105 -0.37 1.41 22.85
N ARG A 106 -0.73 1.52 24.12
CA ARG A 106 -2.02 1.11 24.65
C ARG A 106 -2.49 2.11 25.70
N SER A 107 -3.79 2.33 25.75
CA SER A 107 -4.40 3.08 26.85
C SER A 107 -4.76 2.14 28.01
N PRO A 108 -4.52 2.54 29.27
CA PRO A 108 -4.99 1.80 30.44
C PRO A 108 -6.51 1.64 30.49
N ASN A 109 -7.27 2.58 29.91
CA ASN A 109 -8.73 2.59 29.94
C ASN A 109 -9.39 2.08 28.64
N GLY A 110 -8.60 1.54 27.71
CA GLY A 110 -9.10 1.02 26.43
C GLY A 110 -9.48 2.07 25.39
N ALA A 111 -9.44 3.37 25.71
CA ALA A 111 -9.68 4.44 24.74
C ALA A 111 -8.50 4.61 23.77
N THR A 112 -8.77 5.18 22.60
CA THR A 112 -7.74 5.55 21.61
C THR A 112 -7.72 7.08 21.47
N PRO A 113 -6.54 7.72 21.33
CA PRO A 113 -6.48 9.17 21.12
C PRO A 113 -7.29 9.60 19.88
N GLN A 114 -8.00 10.72 19.99
CA GLN A 114 -8.74 11.30 18.87
C GLN A 114 -7.80 12.12 17.98
N PRO A 115 -7.82 11.94 16.65
CA PRO A 115 -6.93 12.68 15.75
C PRO A 115 -7.13 14.19 15.87
N ARG A 116 -6.04 14.93 16.15
CA ARG A 116 -5.99 16.40 16.08
C ARG A 116 -5.52 16.95 14.73
N GLY A 117 -5.14 16.06 13.81
CA GLY A 117 -4.62 16.36 12.49
C GLY A 117 -4.69 15.13 11.58
N PRO A 118 -4.08 15.18 10.38
CA PRO A 118 -4.13 14.06 9.46
C PRO A 118 -3.38 12.85 10.01
N LEU A 119 -3.90 11.64 9.72
CA LEU A 119 -3.26 10.39 10.14
C LEU A 119 -1.88 10.21 9.52
N LEU A 120 -1.71 10.65 8.26
CA LEU A 120 -0.42 10.77 7.57
C LEU A 120 -0.03 12.26 7.51
N ALA A 121 1.08 12.60 8.15
CA ALA A 121 1.58 13.96 8.29
C ALA A 121 3.00 14.07 7.71
N HIS A 122 3.19 14.96 6.74
CA HIS A 122 4.50 15.25 6.15
C HIS A 122 5.11 16.49 6.84
N VAL A 123 6.15 16.29 7.66
CA VAL A 123 6.79 17.34 8.46
C VAL A 123 8.20 17.59 7.93
N GLY A 124 8.36 18.60 7.09
CA GLY A 124 9.65 18.94 6.48
C GLY A 124 10.32 17.71 5.84
N THR A 125 11.45 17.28 6.39
CA THR A 125 12.27 16.16 5.87
C THR A 125 11.86 14.76 6.38
N PHE A 126 10.78 14.61 7.13
CA PHE A 126 10.28 13.30 7.59
C PHE A 126 8.76 13.25 7.56
N SER A 127 8.19 12.10 7.89
CA SER A 127 6.73 11.95 7.96
C SER A 127 6.33 11.11 9.16
N LEU A 128 5.08 11.29 9.60
CA LEU A 128 4.44 10.61 10.71
C LEU A 128 3.18 9.92 10.25
N VAL A 129 2.96 8.70 10.73
CA VAL A 129 1.70 7.98 10.61
C VAL A 129 1.20 7.61 11.99
N THR A 130 -0.03 7.97 12.29
CA THR A 130 -0.72 7.65 13.55
C THR A 130 -1.95 6.84 13.21
N LEU A 131 -2.04 5.60 13.69
CA LEU A 131 -3.11 4.68 13.32
C LEU A 131 -3.70 4.04 14.58
N PRO A 132 -5.01 4.22 14.82
CA PRO A 132 -5.76 3.42 15.77
C PRO A 132 -5.62 1.92 15.47
N GLY A 133 -5.65 1.10 16.51
CA GLY A 133 -5.67 -0.35 16.46
C GLY A 133 -6.83 -0.93 17.26
N ASP A 134 -6.84 -2.24 17.41
CA ASP A 134 -7.82 -2.95 18.23
C ASP A 134 -7.45 -2.92 19.72
N ASN A 135 -8.42 -3.19 20.60
CA ASN A 135 -8.23 -3.36 22.05
C ASN A 135 -7.50 -2.18 22.73
N GLY A 136 -7.88 -0.95 22.38
CA GLY A 136 -7.29 0.27 22.94
C GLY A 136 -5.80 0.45 22.61
N THR A 137 -5.33 -0.18 21.52
CA THR A 137 -3.96 -0.02 21.02
C THR A 137 -3.90 0.95 19.84
N TRP A 138 -2.72 1.49 19.57
CA TRP A 138 -2.44 2.26 18.37
C TRP A 138 -0.96 2.17 18.02
N SER A 139 -0.60 2.56 16.80
CA SER A 139 0.78 2.70 16.37
C SER A 139 1.10 4.14 16.00
N VAL A 140 2.31 4.56 16.33
CA VAL A 140 2.92 5.78 15.81
C VAL A 140 4.17 5.36 15.03
N THR A 141 4.27 5.83 13.80
CA THR A 141 5.38 5.52 12.90
C THR A 141 6.02 6.81 12.42
N VAL A 142 7.31 6.97 12.65
CA VAL A 142 8.13 8.00 12.00
C VAL A 142 8.81 7.34 10.81
N PHE A 143 8.69 7.91 9.61
CA PHE A 143 9.42 7.42 8.45
C PHE A 143 10.23 8.50 7.74
N ILE A 144 11.39 8.09 7.25
CA ILE A 144 12.49 8.96 6.82
C ILE A 144 13.07 8.48 5.50
N SER A 145 13.73 9.36 4.76
CA SER A 145 14.55 8.96 3.61
C SER A 145 15.70 8.05 4.07
N THR A 146 15.98 6.98 3.32
CA THR A 146 17.13 6.08 3.55
C THR A 146 18.47 6.83 3.50
N GLY A 147 18.52 7.95 2.77
CA GLY A 147 19.67 8.85 2.64
C GLY A 147 19.91 9.75 3.86
N ASP A 148 18.95 9.86 4.79
CA ASP A 148 19.04 10.72 5.96
C ASP A 148 19.73 10.00 7.15
N ARG A 149 21.06 9.91 7.08
CA ARG A 149 21.86 9.17 8.07
C ARG A 149 21.64 9.61 9.52
N PRO A 150 21.59 10.92 9.87
CA PRO A 150 21.31 11.35 11.24
C PRO A 150 20.01 10.78 11.81
N LEU A 151 18.94 10.74 11.01
CA LEU A 151 17.64 10.23 11.46
C LEU A 151 17.61 8.72 11.69
N LYS A 152 18.64 7.96 11.30
CA LYS A 152 18.73 6.53 11.64
C LYS A 152 18.84 6.27 13.15
N ARG A 153 19.14 7.31 13.95
CA ARG A 153 19.13 7.31 15.42
C ARG A 153 17.71 7.22 16.02
N LEU A 154 16.67 7.38 15.20
CA LEU A 154 15.28 7.15 15.61
C LEU A 154 14.97 5.69 15.99
N ARG A 155 15.93 4.78 15.84
CA ARG A 155 15.88 3.44 16.46
C ARG A 155 15.92 3.51 18.00
N GLU A 156 16.41 4.61 18.56
CA GLU A 156 16.54 4.84 20.00
C GLU A 156 15.24 5.47 20.55
N PRO A 157 14.57 4.86 21.55
CA PRO A 157 13.26 5.30 22.03
C PRO A 157 13.18 6.77 22.46
N ASP A 158 14.17 7.29 23.16
CA ASP A 158 14.13 8.67 23.70
C ASP A 158 14.19 9.72 22.59
N ARG A 159 15.01 9.45 21.56
CA ARG A 159 15.15 10.33 20.38
C ARG A 159 13.90 10.29 19.53
N TRP A 160 13.37 9.09 19.31
CA TRP A 160 12.11 8.91 18.62
C TRP A 160 10.98 9.67 19.34
N THR A 161 10.90 9.54 20.67
CA THR A 161 9.87 10.19 21.50
C THR A 161 10.02 11.71 21.44
N SER A 162 11.25 12.23 21.52
CA SER A 162 11.54 13.66 21.44
C SER A 162 11.10 14.27 20.10
N VAL A 163 11.28 13.55 18.99
CA VAL A 163 10.83 14.01 17.66
C VAL A 163 9.31 14.01 17.55
N VAL A 164 8.62 12.97 18.03
CA VAL A 164 7.14 12.93 18.03
C VAL A 164 6.55 14.02 18.94
N ALA A 165 7.12 14.22 20.13
CA ALA A 165 6.68 15.25 21.07
C ALA A 165 6.80 16.68 20.50
N ALA A 166 7.75 16.91 19.59
CA ALA A 166 7.93 18.19 18.90
C ALA A 166 6.91 18.46 17.78
N CYS A 167 6.00 17.51 17.49
CA CYS A 167 4.97 17.65 16.47
C CYS A 167 3.60 17.92 17.12
N PRO A 168 3.09 19.18 17.13
CA PRO A 168 1.94 19.55 17.96
C PRO A 168 0.65 18.78 17.66
N LEU A 169 0.44 18.40 16.39
CA LEU A 169 -0.73 17.63 15.98
C LEU A 169 -0.60 16.13 16.31
N GLN A 170 0.59 15.65 16.69
CA GLN A 170 0.87 14.22 16.93
C GLN A 170 1.37 13.91 18.34
N ALA A 171 1.82 14.91 19.12
CA ALA A 171 2.42 14.68 20.44
C ALA A 171 1.49 13.91 21.41
N HIS A 172 0.18 14.17 21.35
CA HIS A 172 -0.83 13.50 22.20
C HIS A 172 -0.92 11.98 21.98
N TRP A 173 -0.42 11.44 20.87
CA TRP A 173 -0.35 9.99 20.67
C TRP A 173 0.69 9.30 21.56
N LEU A 174 1.52 10.08 22.28
CA LEU A 174 2.45 9.58 23.28
C LEU A 174 1.82 9.38 24.67
N GLU A 175 0.56 9.79 24.88
CA GLU A 175 -0.11 9.73 26.19
C GLU A 175 -0.44 8.29 26.67
N GLY A 176 -0.09 7.26 25.89
CA GLY A 176 -0.30 5.85 26.23
C GLY A 176 0.94 5.13 26.77
N GLU A 177 0.73 3.95 27.32
CA GLU A 177 1.81 3.04 27.70
C GLU A 177 2.42 2.42 26.42
N PRO A 178 3.74 2.56 26.19
CA PRO A 178 4.39 1.86 25.09
C PRO A 178 4.42 0.35 25.35
N ILE A 179 3.95 -0.44 24.39
CA ILE A 179 3.88 -1.91 24.51
C ILE A 179 4.91 -2.63 23.64
N THR A 180 5.76 -1.87 22.94
CA THR A 180 6.90 -2.39 22.17
C THR A 180 8.11 -1.46 22.31
N GLU A 181 9.28 -2.03 22.02
CA GLU A 181 10.44 -1.25 21.55
C GLU A 181 10.16 -0.60 20.19
N ILE A 182 11.12 0.17 19.67
CA ILE A 182 11.06 0.69 18.30
C ILE A 182 11.28 -0.44 17.29
N ILE A 183 10.27 -0.69 16.47
CA ILE A 183 10.32 -1.64 15.36
C ILE A 183 10.75 -0.90 14.10
N ALA A 184 11.93 -1.26 13.56
CA ALA A 184 12.46 -0.71 12.32
C ALA A 184 12.08 -1.58 11.12
N MET A 185 11.61 -0.95 10.04
CA MET A 185 11.38 -1.59 8.75
C MET A 185 12.13 -0.81 7.66
N SER A 186 13.06 -1.47 6.98
CA SER A 186 13.84 -0.93 5.85
C SER A 186 13.77 -1.87 4.65
N GLY A 187 14.20 -1.39 3.48
CA GLY A 187 14.23 -2.22 2.26
C GLY A 187 12.83 -2.50 1.72
N ALA A 188 11.88 -1.58 1.95
CA ALA A 188 10.60 -1.65 1.26
C ALA A 188 10.84 -1.47 -0.25
N MET A 189 10.19 -2.30 -1.06
CA MET A 189 10.31 -2.28 -2.51
C MET A 189 8.92 -2.08 -3.10
N ASP A 190 8.85 -1.25 -4.12
CA ASP A 190 7.71 -1.21 -5.02
C ASP A 190 7.98 -2.24 -6.12
N ARG A 191 7.06 -3.18 -6.31
CA ARG A 191 7.19 -4.26 -7.28
C ARG A 191 5.90 -4.45 -8.03
N TYR A 192 6.02 -4.64 -9.34
CA TYR A 192 4.93 -4.97 -10.23
C TYR A 192 5.35 -6.11 -11.16
N ARG A 193 4.45 -7.07 -11.37
CA ARG A 193 4.66 -8.22 -12.26
C ARG A 193 3.49 -8.33 -13.22
N ARG A 194 3.77 -8.66 -14.47
CA ARG A 194 2.74 -8.93 -15.48
C ARG A 194 3.00 -10.26 -16.17
N LEU A 195 1.99 -11.13 -16.17
CA LEU A 195 2.05 -12.47 -16.77
C LEU A 195 1.53 -12.47 -18.23
N SER A 196 1.54 -11.31 -18.88
CA SER A 196 1.25 -11.14 -20.30
C SER A 196 2.41 -10.38 -20.94
N VAL A 197 2.98 -10.96 -22.00
CA VAL A 197 4.11 -10.40 -22.76
C VAL A 197 3.70 -10.35 -24.23
N ASP A 198 3.81 -9.17 -24.86
CA ASP A 198 3.38 -8.93 -26.24
C ASP A 198 1.94 -9.38 -26.53
N GLY A 199 1.05 -9.22 -25.54
CA GLY A 199 -0.36 -9.61 -25.62
C GLY A 199 -0.62 -11.11 -25.51
N LYS A 200 0.37 -11.91 -25.08
CA LYS A 200 0.23 -13.36 -24.88
C LYS A 200 0.47 -13.74 -23.42
N PRO A 201 -0.37 -14.61 -22.83
CA PRO A 201 -0.12 -15.14 -21.50
C PRO A 201 1.21 -15.90 -21.42
N VAL A 202 2.01 -15.61 -20.38
CA VAL A 202 3.22 -16.37 -20.04
C VAL A 202 2.88 -17.81 -19.66
N ALA A 203 1.70 -18.00 -19.05
CA ALA A 203 1.12 -19.29 -18.69
C ALA A 203 -0.40 -19.16 -18.56
N THR A 204 -1.10 -20.30 -18.59
CA THR A 204 -2.54 -20.40 -18.28
C THR A 204 -2.75 -21.27 -17.03
N GLY A 205 -3.95 -21.27 -16.45
CA GLY A 205 -4.26 -22.05 -15.23
C GLY A 205 -3.63 -21.47 -13.94
N ILE A 206 -3.16 -20.22 -13.98
CA ILE A 206 -2.52 -19.53 -12.86
C ILE A 206 -2.96 -18.06 -12.79
N ALA A 207 -3.23 -17.56 -11.58
CA ALA A 207 -3.56 -16.15 -11.33
C ALA A 207 -2.78 -15.60 -10.12
N PRO A 208 -1.83 -14.67 -10.30
CA PRO A 208 -1.20 -13.97 -9.18
C PRO A 208 -2.17 -12.99 -8.56
N LEU A 209 -2.25 -12.99 -7.23
CA LEU A 209 -3.21 -12.21 -6.47
C LEU A 209 -2.51 -11.27 -5.47
N ALA A 210 -3.08 -10.08 -5.30
CA ALA A 210 -2.60 -9.06 -4.35
C ALA A 210 -1.08 -8.80 -4.46
N ASP A 211 -0.36 -8.84 -3.35
CA ASP A 211 1.09 -8.60 -3.26
C ASP A 211 1.93 -9.57 -4.12
N ALA A 212 1.38 -10.71 -4.58
CA ALA A 212 2.06 -11.60 -5.52
C ALA A 212 2.14 -11.01 -6.93
N TRP A 213 1.11 -10.28 -7.35
CA TRP A 213 1.10 -9.50 -8.59
C TRP A 213 1.88 -8.19 -8.43
N ALA A 214 1.48 -7.34 -7.48
CA ALA A 214 2.18 -6.08 -7.20
C ALA A 214 2.07 -5.68 -5.73
N CYS A 215 3.16 -5.13 -5.19
CA CYS A 215 3.19 -4.60 -3.83
C CYS A 215 3.85 -3.22 -3.82
N THR A 216 3.34 -2.32 -2.98
CA THR A 216 3.96 -1.00 -2.77
C THR A 216 4.62 -0.92 -1.40
N ASN A 217 5.47 0.08 -1.24
CA ASN A 217 5.79 0.59 0.08
C ASN A 217 4.50 1.07 0.80
N PRO A 218 4.45 1.03 2.14
CA PRO A 218 3.18 1.18 2.85
C PRO A 218 2.75 2.64 3.07
N VAL A 219 3.32 3.64 2.36
CA VAL A 219 3.10 5.06 2.67
C VAL A 219 1.62 5.48 2.69
N LEU A 220 0.78 4.87 1.83
CA LEU A 220 -0.67 5.13 1.77
C LEU A 220 -1.54 4.05 2.42
N GLY A 221 -0.95 2.98 2.97
CA GLY A 221 -1.71 1.93 3.65
C GLY A 221 -2.69 1.13 2.77
N ARG A 222 -2.56 1.17 1.44
CA ARG A 222 -3.56 0.62 0.49
C ARG A 222 -3.53 -0.91 0.33
N GLY A 223 -2.44 -1.58 0.66
CA GLY A 223 -2.19 -2.98 0.24
C GLY A 223 -3.30 -3.98 0.60
N MET A 224 -3.88 -3.91 1.80
CA MET A 224 -4.98 -4.83 2.17
C MET A 224 -6.26 -4.55 1.39
N THR A 225 -6.59 -3.27 1.17
CA THR A 225 -7.78 -2.89 0.39
C THR A 225 -7.61 -3.29 -1.06
N LEU A 226 -6.44 -3.05 -1.66
CA LEU A 226 -6.15 -3.48 -3.03
C LEU A 226 -6.17 -5.00 -3.16
N GLY A 227 -5.66 -5.74 -2.18
CA GLY A 227 -5.74 -7.21 -2.20
C GLY A 227 -7.19 -7.72 -2.19
N LEU A 228 -8.08 -7.08 -1.43
CA LEU A 228 -9.51 -7.43 -1.39
C LEU A 228 -10.23 -7.05 -2.70
N LEU A 229 -9.97 -5.86 -3.24
CA LEU A 229 -10.49 -5.43 -4.54
C LEU A 229 -10.04 -6.40 -5.65
N HIS A 230 -8.75 -6.72 -5.68
CA HIS A 230 -8.17 -7.65 -6.64
C HIS A 230 -8.81 -9.05 -6.54
N ALA A 231 -9.11 -9.53 -5.32
CA ALA A 231 -9.81 -10.80 -5.12
C ALA A 231 -11.27 -10.78 -5.60
N GLN A 232 -11.96 -9.63 -5.51
CA GLN A 232 -13.32 -9.48 -6.04
C GLN A 232 -13.33 -9.57 -7.57
N HIS A 233 -12.39 -8.88 -8.24
CA HIS A 233 -12.23 -9.00 -9.68
C HIS A 233 -11.86 -10.43 -10.11
N LEU A 234 -10.99 -11.11 -9.36
CA LEU A 234 -10.63 -12.50 -9.64
C LEU A 234 -11.85 -13.41 -9.57
N ARG A 235 -12.69 -13.26 -8.53
CA ARG A 235 -13.94 -14.02 -8.37
C ARG A 235 -14.84 -13.85 -9.59
N ASP A 236 -14.97 -12.63 -10.09
CA ASP A 236 -15.87 -12.32 -11.21
C ASP A 236 -15.31 -12.86 -12.54
N ALA A 237 -13.99 -12.75 -12.76
CA ALA A 237 -13.31 -13.36 -13.90
C ALA A 237 -13.41 -14.89 -13.89
N VAL A 238 -13.18 -15.53 -12.74
CA VAL A 238 -13.33 -16.98 -12.58
C VAL A 238 -14.75 -17.43 -12.88
N ARG A 239 -15.77 -16.69 -12.40
CA ARG A 239 -17.17 -17.03 -12.65
C ARG A 239 -17.54 -17.00 -14.13
N ALA A 240 -16.95 -16.09 -14.89
CA ALA A 240 -17.32 -15.84 -16.28
C ALA A 240 -16.47 -16.57 -17.32
N HIS A 241 -15.18 -16.84 -17.03
CA HIS A 241 -14.22 -17.24 -18.06
C HIS A 241 -13.38 -18.50 -17.72
N LEU A 242 -13.60 -19.17 -16.58
CA LEU A 242 -12.76 -20.30 -16.15
C LEU A 242 -12.70 -21.46 -17.16
N GLU A 243 -13.74 -21.65 -17.98
CA GLU A 243 -13.83 -22.77 -18.94
C GLU A 243 -12.81 -22.68 -20.09
N ASP A 244 -12.36 -21.47 -20.44
CA ASP A 244 -11.28 -21.25 -21.42
C ASP A 244 -10.04 -20.67 -20.72
N PRO A 245 -8.98 -21.49 -20.51
CA PRO A 245 -7.78 -21.04 -19.81
C PRO A 245 -7.03 -19.88 -20.47
N HIS A 246 -7.14 -19.72 -21.80
CA HIS A 246 -6.51 -18.63 -22.53
C HIS A 246 -7.31 -17.35 -22.34
N GLU A 247 -8.63 -17.41 -22.58
CA GLU A 247 -9.53 -16.28 -22.38
C GLU A 247 -9.48 -15.79 -20.93
N PHE A 248 -9.50 -16.70 -19.96
CA PHE A 248 -9.35 -16.36 -18.54
C PHE A 248 -8.06 -15.58 -18.28
N ALA A 249 -6.91 -16.03 -18.81
CA ALA A 249 -5.64 -15.37 -18.59
C ALA A 249 -5.59 -13.96 -19.22
N GLU A 250 -6.16 -13.79 -20.41
CA GLU A 250 -6.27 -12.49 -21.08
C GLU A 250 -7.20 -11.54 -20.33
N VAL A 251 -8.39 -11.99 -19.94
CA VAL A 251 -9.34 -11.19 -19.17
C VAL A 251 -8.77 -10.83 -17.81
N TRP A 252 -8.07 -11.76 -17.15
CA TRP A 252 -7.46 -11.51 -15.86
C TRP A 252 -6.39 -10.42 -15.92
N ASP A 253 -5.50 -10.48 -16.93
CA ASP A 253 -4.52 -9.43 -17.18
C ASP A 253 -5.21 -8.09 -17.46
N GLN A 254 -6.18 -8.06 -18.37
CA GLN A 254 -6.90 -6.83 -18.74
C GLN A 254 -7.61 -6.16 -17.56
N VAL A 255 -8.37 -6.92 -16.78
CA VAL A 255 -9.10 -6.40 -15.61
C VAL A 255 -8.12 -5.93 -14.53
N THR A 256 -7.03 -6.66 -14.30
CA THR A 256 -6.00 -6.24 -13.34
C THR A 256 -5.35 -4.93 -13.77
N GLU A 257 -5.01 -4.80 -15.05
CA GLU A 257 -4.41 -3.59 -15.61
C GLU A 257 -5.35 -2.39 -15.63
N ALA A 258 -6.64 -2.61 -15.87
CA ALA A 258 -7.64 -1.54 -15.90
C ALA A 258 -8.01 -1.07 -14.48
N GLU A 259 -8.25 -2.00 -13.56
CA GLU A 259 -8.91 -1.71 -12.28
C GLU A 259 -7.92 -1.57 -11.11
N VAL A 260 -6.80 -2.29 -11.13
CA VAL A 260 -5.89 -2.40 -9.98
C VAL A 260 -4.56 -1.69 -10.22
N THR A 261 -3.92 -1.87 -11.39
CA THR A 261 -2.66 -1.17 -11.76
C THR A 261 -2.70 0.33 -11.47
N PRO A 262 -3.78 1.06 -11.76
CA PRO A 262 -3.73 2.49 -11.60
C PRO A 262 -3.58 2.95 -10.13
N TRP A 263 -4.08 2.17 -9.16
CA TRP A 263 -3.86 2.42 -7.73
C TRP A 263 -2.40 2.21 -7.32
N PHE A 264 -1.76 1.17 -7.87
CA PHE A 264 -0.34 0.91 -7.69
C PHE A 264 0.48 2.08 -8.24
N ARG A 265 0.24 2.48 -9.49
CA ARG A 265 0.99 3.56 -10.17
C ARG A 265 0.84 4.90 -9.45
N GLU A 266 -0.37 5.25 -8.99
CA GLU A 266 -0.62 6.47 -8.21
C GLU A 266 0.18 6.47 -6.89
N THR A 267 0.22 5.32 -6.19
CA THR A 267 0.95 5.18 -4.93
C THR A 267 2.47 5.32 -5.12
N VAL A 268 3.02 4.72 -6.18
CA VAL A 268 4.45 4.85 -6.52
C VAL A 268 4.79 6.29 -6.89
N ALA A 269 3.95 6.96 -7.69
CA ALA A 269 4.16 8.35 -8.08
C ALA A 269 4.15 9.31 -6.88
N GLU A 270 3.21 9.13 -5.95
CA GLU A 270 3.15 9.93 -4.72
C GLU A 270 4.38 9.68 -3.82
N SER A 271 4.81 8.43 -3.70
CA SER A 271 6.02 8.05 -2.95
C SER A 271 7.28 8.73 -3.53
N ARG A 272 7.47 8.66 -4.84
CA ARG A 272 8.59 9.31 -5.54
C ARG A 272 8.57 10.83 -5.35
N THR A 273 7.39 11.44 -5.46
CA THR A 273 7.23 12.88 -5.25
C THR A 273 7.65 13.28 -3.83
N ARG A 274 7.18 12.53 -2.82
CA ARG A 274 7.55 12.79 -1.42
C ARG A 274 9.04 12.62 -1.18
N LEU A 275 9.67 11.61 -1.78
CA LEU A 275 11.12 11.39 -1.61
C LEU A 275 11.95 12.54 -2.21
N ARG A 276 11.58 13.02 -3.41
CA ARG A 276 12.23 14.20 -4.03
C ARG A 276 12.08 15.46 -3.18
N GLU A 277 10.90 15.69 -2.61
CA GLU A 277 10.64 16.81 -1.70
C GLU A 277 11.54 16.73 -0.46
N VAL A 278 11.60 15.56 0.19
CA VAL A 278 12.46 15.33 1.36
C VAL A 278 13.94 15.57 1.02
N ASP A 279 14.40 15.10 -0.14
CA ASP A 279 15.79 15.27 -0.55
C ASP A 279 16.15 16.72 -0.88
N ALA A 280 15.24 17.48 -1.49
CA ALA A 280 15.43 18.91 -1.73
C ALA A 280 15.54 19.68 -0.39
N LEU A 281 14.58 19.48 0.51
CA LEU A 281 14.58 20.12 1.82
C LEU A 281 15.81 19.75 2.66
N ARG A 282 16.29 18.50 2.58
CA ARG A 282 17.51 18.05 3.27
C ARG A 282 18.77 18.74 2.73
N LYS A 283 18.79 19.11 1.46
CA LYS A 283 19.89 19.84 0.80
C LYS A 283 19.77 21.36 0.98
N GLY A 284 18.72 21.85 1.64
CA GLY A 284 18.45 23.29 1.79
C GLY A 284 18.00 23.95 0.48
N THR A 285 17.51 23.18 -0.49
CA THR A 285 16.98 23.68 -1.76
C THR A 285 15.45 23.64 -1.76
N GLU A 286 14.82 24.50 -2.53
CA GLU A 286 13.37 24.45 -2.72
C GLU A 286 12.94 23.16 -3.44
N PRO A 287 11.86 22.49 -3.00
CA PRO A 287 11.26 21.40 -3.75
C PRO A 287 10.86 21.86 -5.16
N ALA A 288 11.05 20.97 -6.15
CA ALA A 288 10.56 21.23 -7.49
C ALA A 288 9.05 21.49 -7.47
N GLN A 289 8.62 22.54 -8.18
CA GLN A 289 7.20 22.81 -8.35
C GLN A 289 6.54 21.67 -9.12
N PRO A 290 5.25 21.39 -8.85
CA PRO A 290 4.46 20.47 -9.67
C PRO A 290 4.63 20.81 -11.15
N SER A 291 5.12 19.87 -11.94
CA SER A 291 5.41 20.09 -13.37
C SER A 291 4.48 19.20 -14.18
N GLY A 292 3.24 19.66 -14.40
CA GLY A 292 2.24 18.92 -15.17
C GLY A 292 0.81 19.16 -14.65
N PRO A 293 -0.20 19.16 -15.54
CA PRO A 293 -1.57 19.50 -15.16
C PRO A 293 -2.14 18.68 -14.01
N GLY A 294 -1.84 17.38 -13.95
CA GLY A 294 -2.32 16.50 -12.87
C GLY A 294 -1.67 16.78 -11.51
N ASP A 295 -0.37 17.07 -11.49
CA ASP A 295 0.35 17.36 -10.24
C ASP A 295 0.00 18.75 -9.70
N GLU A 296 -0.13 19.73 -10.58
CA GLU A 296 -0.60 21.08 -10.23
C GLU A 296 -2.02 21.04 -9.64
N LEU A 297 -2.92 20.31 -10.29
CA LEU A 297 -4.29 20.16 -9.82
C LEU A 297 -4.38 19.38 -8.50
N ARG A 298 -3.53 18.37 -8.29
CA ARG A 298 -3.41 17.68 -7.00
C ARG A 298 -2.93 18.63 -5.90
N ALA A 299 -1.92 19.46 -6.18
CA ALA A 299 -1.45 20.46 -5.22
C ALA A 299 -2.54 21.48 -4.87
N ALA A 300 -3.28 21.96 -5.89
CA ALA A 300 -4.42 22.84 -5.72
C ALA A 300 -5.54 22.18 -4.89
N LEU A 301 -5.85 20.90 -5.14
CA LEU A 301 -6.83 20.14 -4.34
C LEU A 301 -6.42 20.11 -2.85
N LEU A 302 -5.15 19.84 -2.55
CA LEU A 302 -4.65 19.79 -1.18
C LEU A 302 -4.72 21.16 -0.47
N ALA A 303 -4.60 22.26 -1.20
CA ALA A 303 -4.78 23.62 -0.68
C ALA A 303 -6.26 24.00 -0.50
N ALA A 304 -7.14 23.49 -1.37
CA ALA A 304 -8.57 23.82 -1.37
C ALA A 304 -9.39 22.98 -0.38
N MET A 305 -9.11 21.68 -0.25
CA MET A 305 -9.93 20.73 0.51
C MET A 305 -10.17 21.08 2.00
N PRO A 306 -9.26 21.76 2.75
CA PRO A 306 -9.55 22.13 4.13
C PRO A 306 -10.72 23.11 4.29
N HIS A 307 -11.17 23.70 3.19
CA HIS A 307 -12.18 24.76 3.17
C HIS A 307 -13.44 24.36 2.41
N ASP A 308 -13.51 23.13 1.93
CA ASP A 308 -14.62 22.66 1.12
C ASP A 308 -14.90 21.18 1.41
N PRO A 309 -16.06 20.85 2.01
CA PRO A 309 -16.35 19.49 2.43
C PRO A 309 -16.50 18.52 1.25
N ASP A 310 -16.88 18.99 0.07
CA ASP A 310 -17.04 18.13 -1.11
C ASP A 310 -15.68 17.78 -1.72
N LEU A 311 -14.76 18.74 -1.76
CA LEU A 311 -13.36 18.47 -2.13
C LEU A 311 -12.67 17.56 -1.11
N PHE A 312 -12.96 17.74 0.18
CA PHE A 312 -12.46 16.83 1.21
C PHE A 312 -13.00 15.41 1.04
N ARG A 313 -14.30 15.24 0.76
CA ARG A 313 -14.89 13.93 0.44
C ARG A 313 -14.26 13.31 -0.81
N ALA A 314 -14.05 14.10 -1.87
CA ALA A 314 -13.41 13.62 -3.09
C ALA A 314 -11.96 13.15 -2.83
N PHE A 315 -11.24 13.84 -1.95
CA PHE A 315 -9.93 13.37 -1.48
C PHE A 315 -10.04 12.07 -0.67
N LEU A 316 -11.04 11.95 0.21
CA LEU A 316 -11.28 10.71 0.97
C LEU A 316 -11.66 9.52 0.07
N GLU A 317 -12.39 9.73 -1.04
CA GLU A 317 -12.68 8.68 -2.02
C GLU A 317 -11.39 8.04 -2.56
N SER A 318 -10.38 8.85 -2.88
CA SER A 318 -9.06 8.35 -3.30
C SER A 318 -8.31 7.66 -2.17
N ARG A 319 -8.36 8.19 -0.94
CA ARG A 319 -7.68 7.57 0.22
C ARG A 319 -8.31 6.25 0.65
N CYS A 320 -9.61 6.07 0.44
CA CYS A 320 -10.34 4.84 0.76
C CYS A 320 -10.38 3.83 -0.39
N CYS A 321 -9.64 4.06 -1.48
CA CYS A 321 -9.65 3.23 -2.70
C CYS A 321 -11.04 3.06 -3.33
N ILE A 322 -11.88 4.11 -3.29
CA ILE A 322 -13.22 4.13 -3.86
C ILE A 322 -13.20 4.67 -5.29
N THR A 323 -12.54 5.81 -5.48
CA THR A 323 -12.40 6.46 -6.79
C THR A 323 -10.98 6.95 -6.96
N PRO A 324 -10.25 6.52 -8.00
CA PRO A 324 -8.88 6.98 -8.22
C PRO A 324 -8.78 8.50 -8.28
N LEU A 325 -7.65 9.04 -7.87
CA LEU A 325 -7.50 10.50 -7.82
C LEU A 325 -7.63 11.09 -9.23
N ARG A 326 -7.06 10.43 -10.25
CA ARG A 326 -7.16 10.86 -11.65
C ARG A 326 -8.61 11.02 -12.13
N GLU A 327 -9.52 10.15 -11.70
CA GLU A 327 -10.93 10.21 -12.08
C GLU A 327 -11.63 11.34 -11.33
N THR A 328 -11.30 11.52 -10.06
CA THR A 328 -11.74 12.70 -9.30
C THR A 328 -11.30 14.00 -9.98
N LEU A 329 -10.06 14.05 -10.44
CA LEU A 329 -9.47 15.19 -11.14
C LEU A 329 -9.91 15.33 -12.60
N ALA A 330 -10.70 14.39 -13.12
CA ALA A 330 -11.31 14.48 -14.44
C ALA A 330 -12.74 15.06 -14.41
N ARG A 331 -13.33 15.24 -13.22
CA ARG A 331 -14.68 15.80 -13.03
C ARG A 331 -14.68 17.33 -13.22
N PRO A 332 -15.27 17.89 -14.29
CA PRO A 332 -15.11 19.30 -14.64
C PRO A 332 -15.58 20.28 -13.57
N ASP A 333 -16.68 19.95 -12.90
CA ASP A 333 -17.26 20.70 -11.79
C ASP A 333 -16.31 20.78 -10.59
N LEU A 334 -15.66 19.66 -10.23
CA LEU A 334 -14.67 19.64 -9.17
C LEU A 334 -13.41 20.39 -9.55
N VAL A 335 -12.93 20.24 -10.80
CA VAL A 335 -11.74 20.96 -11.27
C VAL A 335 -11.93 22.46 -11.17
N GLN A 336 -13.06 22.98 -11.66
CA GLN A 336 -13.37 24.40 -11.57
C GLN A 336 -13.35 24.87 -10.10
N ARG A 337 -14.03 24.14 -9.22
CA ARG A 337 -14.12 24.46 -7.78
C ARG A 337 -12.74 24.41 -7.09
N ILE A 338 -11.89 23.45 -7.43
CA ILE A 338 -10.50 23.36 -6.95
C ILE A 338 -9.72 24.61 -7.35
N LEU A 339 -9.75 24.97 -8.63
CA LEU A 339 -8.98 26.11 -9.15
C LEU A 339 -9.47 27.44 -8.56
N GLU A 340 -10.77 27.63 -8.41
CA GLU A 340 -11.35 28.84 -7.80
C GLU A 340 -10.90 29.02 -6.35
N LEU A 341 -10.96 27.96 -5.53
CA LEU A 341 -10.59 28.02 -4.13
C LEU A 341 -9.07 28.07 -3.90
N ALA A 342 -8.27 27.43 -4.76
CA ALA A 342 -6.82 27.40 -4.63
C ALA A 342 -6.16 28.73 -5.03
N ARG A 343 -6.75 29.52 -5.94
CA ARG A 343 -6.16 30.80 -6.41
C ARG A 343 -5.80 31.79 -5.31
N ALA A 344 -6.55 31.78 -4.21
CA ALA A 344 -6.36 32.69 -3.08
C ALA A 344 -5.63 32.04 -1.90
N ARG A 345 -5.06 30.83 -2.08
CA ARG A 345 -4.64 29.99 -0.96
C ARG A 345 -3.37 29.22 -1.25
N GLU A 346 -2.49 29.23 -0.26
CA GLU A 346 -1.34 28.35 -0.23
C GLU A 346 -1.64 27.14 0.66
N ARG A 347 -0.99 26.02 0.35
CA ARG A 347 -1.03 24.84 1.22
C ARG A 347 -0.29 25.15 2.52
N LEU A 348 -1.01 25.10 3.64
CA LEU A 348 -0.38 25.26 4.95
C LEU A 348 0.53 24.06 5.26
N PRO A 349 1.79 24.30 5.69
CA PRO A 349 2.69 23.24 6.11
C PRO A 349 2.18 22.57 7.39
N ILE A 350 2.46 21.28 7.55
CA ILE A 350 2.19 20.60 8.82
C ILE A 350 3.18 21.13 9.87
N PRO A 351 2.70 21.62 11.03
CA PRO A 351 3.57 22.16 12.06
C PRO A 351 4.45 21.06 12.68
N GLY A 352 5.71 21.39 12.93
CA GLY A 352 6.69 20.51 13.57
C GLY A 352 8.09 21.11 13.53
N PRO A 353 9.12 20.38 13.99
CA PRO A 353 10.48 20.90 14.03
C PRO A 353 11.02 21.12 12.61
N ASN A 354 11.64 22.28 12.39
CA ASN A 354 12.46 22.49 11.21
C ASN A 354 13.71 21.60 11.24
N ARG A 355 14.53 21.62 10.18
CA ARG A 355 15.67 20.71 10.05
C ARG A 355 16.67 20.83 11.20
N ASP A 356 17.05 22.05 11.58
CA ASP A 356 18.04 22.27 12.63
C ASP A 356 17.53 21.80 14.00
N ARG A 357 16.27 22.12 14.33
CA ARG A 357 15.66 21.64 15.56
C ARG A 357 15.52 20.12 15.56
N LEU A 358 15.14 19.53 14.42
CA LEU A 358 15.04 18.08 14.27
C LEU A 358 16.38 17.40 14.56
N LEU A 359 17.49 17.92 14.01
CA LEU A 359 18.83 17.37 14.28
C LEU A 359 19.24 17.54 15.73
N ALA A 360 18.89 18.67 16.37
CA ALA A 360 19.15 18.88 17.79
C ALA A 360 18.42 17.90 18.70
N LEU A 361 17.18 17.50 18.35
CA LEU A 361 16.40 16.49 19.11
C LEU A 361 16.98 15.07 19.02
N LEU A 362 17.90 14.82 18.09
CA LEU A 362 18.56 13.52 17.93
C LEU A 362 19.87 13.42 18.71
N ASN A 363 20.38 14.52 19.27
CA ASN A 363 21.60 14.50 20.06
C ASN A 363 21.26 14.14 21.49
#